data_AF-W7C3U2-F1
#
_entry.id   AF-W7C3U2-F1
#
_cell.length_a   1.000
_cell.length_b   1.000
_cell.length_c   1.000
_cell.angle_alpha   90.00
_cell.angle_beta   90.00
_cell.angle_gamma   90.00
#
_symmetry.space_group_name_H-M   'P 1'
#
loop_
_entity.id
_entity.type
_entity.pdbx_description
1 polymer ?
#
loop_
_entity_poly.entity_id
_entity_poly.type
_entity_poly.pdbx_seq_one_letter_code
_entity_poly.pdbx_strand_id
1 'polypeptide(L)'
;MRRRLLIHDIAYQEYIAQGKHGEEWKSGIPINRVRVEPINKVVTSAEGDEIQSNTRIFIDRINSTPAFELAEKSKVIFDNREYIVAAVSTFYAASPQVHHWEVYCK
;
A
#
# COMPACT_ATOMS: atom_id res chain seq x y z
N MET A 1 9.21 11.88 6.11
CA MET A 1 7.85 12.24 6.58
C MET A 1 7.89 12.48 8.10
N ARG A 2 7.03 13.35 8.67
CA ARG A 2 7.03 13.57 10.14
C ARG A 2 6.39 12.38 10.85
N ARG A 3 7.12 11.74 11.78
CA ARG A 3 6.69 10.54 12.54
C ARG A 3 5.31 10.63 13.17
N ARG A 4 4.88 11.81 13.61
CA ARG A 4 3.54 12.04 14.20
C ARG A 4 2.36 11.82 13.24
N LEU A 5 2.62 11.77 11.93
CA LEU A 5 1.59 11.56 10.90
C LEU A 5 1.45 10.08 10.52
N LEU A 6 2.38 9.24 10.99
CA LEU A 6 2.46 7.82 10.70
C LEU A 6 1.79 7.03 11.84
N ILE A 7 0.46 7.15 11.92
CA ILE A 7 -0.34 6.71 13.06
C ILE A 7 -1.02 5.33 12.88
N HIS A 8 -0.83 4.70 11.73
CA HIS A 8 -1.51 3.45 11.38
C HIS A 8 -0.52 2.30 11.31
N ASP A 9 -1.05 1.09 11.49
CA ASP A 9 -0.37 -0.17 11.24
C ASP A 9 -1.19 -0.98 10.23
N ILE A 10 -0.51 -1.69 9.33
CA ILE A 10 -1.14 -2.53 8.29
C ILE A 10 -0.52 -3.93 8.33
N ALA A 11 -1.22 -4.93 7.80
CA ALA A 11 -0.60 -6.21 7.46
C ALA A 11 -0.39 -6.32 5.96
N TYR A 12 0.77 -6.79 5.54
CA TYR A 12 1.16 -6.94 4.16
C TYR A 12 1.38 -8.41 3.82
N GLN A 13 0.80 -8.88 2.72
CA GLN A 13 1.01 -10.22 2.18
C GLN A 13 1.53 -10.09 0.75
N GLU A 14 2.78 -10.47 0.53
CA GLU A 14 3.43 -10.37 -0.78
C GLU A 14 2.86 -11.38 -1.77
N TYR A 15 2.54 -10.94 -2.98
CA TYR A 15 2.07 -11.81 -4.07
C TYR A 15 3.15 -12.79 -4.54
N ILE A 16 2.77 -14.04 -4.79
CA ILE A 16 3.62 -15.11 -5.30
C ILE A 16 3.30 -15.33 -6.77
N ALA A 17 4.14 -14.79 -7.66
CA ALA A 17 3.90 -14.82 -9.10
C ALA A 17 3.88 -16.23 -9.74
N GLN A 18 4.45 -17.23 -9.06
CA GLN A 18 4.50 -18.63 -9.51
C GLN A 18 3.81 -19.57 -8.51
N GLY A 19 2.66 -19.14 -7.98
CA GLY A 19 1.82 -19.99 -7.14
C GLY A 19 1.47 -21.30 -7.85
N LYS A 20 1.44 -22.41 -7.10
CA LYS A 20 1.12 -23.73 -7.65
C LYS A 20 -0.37 -23.88 -7.96
N HIS A 21 -1.22 -23.07 -7.32
CA HIS A 21 -2.68 -23.21 -7.35
C HIS A 21 -3.42 -21.88 -7.65
N GLY A 22 -2.86 -21.04 -8.52
CA GLY A 22 -3.46 -19.75 -8.89
C GLY A 22 -2.82 -18.59 -8.14
N GLU A 23 -3.62 -17.57 -7.80
CA GLU A 23 -3.12 -16.42 -7.04
C GLU A 23 -2.81 -16.84 -5.60
N GLU A 24 -1.54 -16.70 -5.20
CA GLU A 24 -1.05 -17.04 -3.86
C GLU A 24 -0.33 -15.84 -3.25
N TRP A 25 -0.36 -15.74 -1.92
CA TRP A 25 0.34 -14.70 -1.18
C TRP A 25 1.13 -15.31 -0.01
N LYS A 26 2.26 -14.68 0.34
CA LYS A 26 3.06 -15.05 1.51
C LYS A 26 2.30 -14.74 2.80
N SER A 27 2.72 -15.37 3.89
CA SER A 27 2.23 -15.03 5.23
C SER A 27 2.35 -13.54 5.52
N GLY A 28 1.31 -12.99 6.16
CA GLY A 28 1.23 -11.58 6.47
C GLY A 28 2.30 -11.11 7.44
N ILE A 29 2.95 -10.00 7.12
CA ILE A 29 3.88 -9.30 8.01
C ILE A 29 3.29 -7.94 8.41
N PRO A 30 3.42 -7.53 9.68
CA PRO A 30 2.97 -6.20 10.08
C PRO A 30 3.93 -5.14 9.56
N ILE A 31 3.39 -4.06 9.01
CA ILE A 31 4.12 -2.82 8.70
C ILE A 31 3.56 -1.73 9.61
N ASN A 32 4.41 -1.27 10.51
CA ASN A 32 4.03 -0.33 11.56
C ASN A 32 4.40 1.10 11.17
N ARG A 33 3.67 2.06 11.73
CA ARG A 33 3.88 3.50 11.52
C ARG A 33 3.84 3.87 10.05
N VAL A 34 2.68 3.69 9.44
CA VAL A 34 2.34 4.17 8.11
C VAL A 34 1.27 5.24 8.21
N ARG A 35 1.04 5.97 7.11
CA ARG A 35 -0.14 6.83 6.96
C ARG A 35 -1.04 6.23 5.90
N VAL A 36 -2.28 5.94 6.25
CA VAL A 36 -3.30 5.52 5.30
C VAL A 36 -4.19 6.73 5.00
N GLU A 37 -4.37 7.03 3.72
CA GLU A 37 -5.28 8.05 3.20
C GLU A 37 -6.29 7.39 2.26
N PRO A 38 -7.55 7.23 2.69
CA PRO A 38 -8.62 6.83 1.78
C PRO A 38 -8.85 7.94 0.75
N ILE A 39 -8.77 7.60 -0.54
CA ILE A 39 -9.17 8.49 -1.64
C ILE A 39 -10.56 8.04 -2.08
N ASN A 40 -11.58 8.69 -1.51
CA ASN A 40 -12.96 8.50 -1.92
C ASN A 40 -13.17 9.21 -3.26
N LYS A 41 -12.76 8.59 -4.37
CA LYS A 41 -12.99 9.13 -5.71
C LYS A 41 -14.14 8.38 -6.37
N VAL A 42 -15.31 9.02 -6.38
CA VAL A 42 -16.45 8.57 -7.18
C VAL A 42 -16.13 8.82 -8.64
N VAL A 43 -15.84 7.76 -9.39
CA VAL A 43 -15.79 7.81 -10.85
C VAL A 43 -16.97 7.02 -11.36
N THR A 44 -17.94 7.71 -11.94
CA THR A 44 -19.08 7.09 -12.64
C THR A 44 -18.66 6.94 -14.10
N SER A 45 -18.45 5.70 -14.56
CA SER A 45 -18.29 5.43 -15.98
C SER A 45 -19.67 5.46 -16.67
N ALA A 46 -19.71 5.67 -17.99
CA ALA A 46 -20.96 5.65 -18.76
C ALA A 46 -21.69 4.29 -18.72
N GLU A 47 -21.03 3.23 -18.25
CA GLU A 47 -21.54 1.87 -18.10
C GLU A 47 -22.12 1.57 -16.71
N GLY A 48 -22.11 2.55 -15.79
CA GLY A 48 -22.77 2.42 -14.48
C GLY A 48 -21.94 1.78 -13.37
N ASP A 49 -20.63 1.57 -13.57
CA ASP A 49 -19.75 1.09 -12.50
C ASP A 49 -19.53 2.17 -11.43
N GLU A 50 -19.72 1.78 -10.16
CA GLU A 50 -19.60 2.64 -8.97
C GLU A 50 -18.19 2.51 -8.35
N ILE A 51 -17.43 3.62 -8.35
CA ILE A 51 -16.32 3.99 -7.44
C ILE A 51 -15.26 2.90 -7.14
N GLN A 52 -14.11 2.99 -7.82
CA GLN A 52 -12.85 2.49 -7.26
C GLN A 52 -12.40 3.42 -6.12
N SER A 53 -12.71 3.04 -4.88
CA SER A 53 -12.11 3.65 -3.69
C SER A 53 -10.62 3.33 -3.66
N ASN A 54 -9.78 4.24 -4.16
CA ASN A 54 -8.34 4.06 -4.10
C ASN A 54 -7.82 4.44 -2.73
N THR A 55 -7.07 3.58 -2.06
CA THR A 55 -6.41 3.91 -0.80
C THR A 55 -4.95 4.21 -1.08
N ARG A 56 -4.43 5.32 -0.56
CA ARG A 56 -3.01 5.64 -0.64
C ARG A 56 -2.35 5.41 0.71
N ILE A 57 -1.22 4.69 0.70
CA ILE A 57 -0.46 4.40 1.91
C ILE A 57 0.94 4.99 1.76
N PHE A 58 1.38 5.72 2.79
CA PHE A 58 2.73 6.24 2.86
C PHE A 58 3.58 5.42 3.81
N ILE A 59 4.70 4.95 3.30
CA ILE A 59 5.69 4.18 4.06
C ILE A 59 6.99 4.98 4.04
N ASP A 60 7.36 5.51 5.20
CA ASP A 60 8.59 6.29 5.35
C ASP A 60 9.78 5.35 5.54
N ARG A 61 10.87 5.59 4.82
CA ARG A 61 12.04 4.71 4.86
C ARG A 61 12.65 4.58 6.26
N ILE A 62 12.61 5.65 7.05
CA ILE A 62 13.30 5.73 8.35
C ILE A 62 12.32 5.45 9.50
N ASN A 63 11.09 5.92 9.37
CA ASN A 63 10.14 5.95 10.48
C ASN A 63 9.13 4.79 10.48
N SER A 64 8.94 4.11 9.34
CA SER A 64 8.10 2.91 9.23
C SER A 64 8.94 1.64 9.47
N THR A 65 8.30 0.55 9.88
CA THR A 65 9.02 -0.70 10.16
C THR A 65 8.16 -1.94 9.93
N PRO A 66 8.60 -2.89 9.09
CA PRO A 66 9.73 -2.80 8.15
C PRO A 66 9.46 -1.76 7.05
N ALA A 67 10.51 -1.25 6.42
CA ALA A 67 10.42 -0.22 5.39
C ALA A 67 11.01 -0.73 4.07
N PHE A 68 10.14 -1.05 3.12
CA PHE A 68 10.50 -1.55 1.80
C PHE A 68 9.42 -1.22 0.77
N GLU A 69 9.75 -1.39 -0.51
CA GLU A 69 8.83 -1.20 -1.63
C GLU A 69 7.89 -2.40 -1.75
N LEU A 70 6.58 -2.18 -1.66
CA LEU A 70 5.59 -3.25 -1.78
C LEU A 70 5.49 -3.70 -3.24
N ALA A 71 5.27 -4.99 -3.46
CA ALA A 71 5.09 -5.50 -4.81
C ALA A 71 3.64 -5.32 -5.29
N GLU A 72 3.44 -4.99 -6.56
CA GLU A 72 2.12 -4.99 -7.18
C GLU A 72 1.41 -6.34 -7.04
N LYS A 73 0.07 -6.33 -7.02
CA LYS A 73 -0.81 -7.48 -6.75
C LYS A 73 -0.74 -8.05 -5.34
N SER A 74 0.19 -7.58 -4.50
CA SER A 74 0.23 -7.93 -3.10
C SER A 74 -0.99 -7.40 -2.35
N LYS A 75 -1.31 -8.02 -1.22
CA LYS A 75 -2.42 -7.60 -0.37
C LYS A 75 -1.93 -6.71 0.76
N VAL A 76 -2.73 -5.70 1.06
CA VAL A 76 -2.64 -4.91 2.28
C VAL A 76 -3.94 -5.06 3.04
N ILE A 77 -3.85 -5.37 4.33
CA ILE A 77 -4.98 -5.47 5.24
C ILE A 77 -4.91 -4.29 6.19
N PHE A 78 -5.96 -3.48 6.20
CA PHE A 78 -6.10 -2.33 7.07
C PHE A 78 -7.56 -2.19 7.49
N ASP A 79 -7.81 -1.99 8.79
CA ASP A 79 -9.17 -1.87 9.35
C ASP A 79 -10.11 -3.01 8.93
N ASN A 80 -9.60 -4.25 9.01
CA ASN A 80 -10.28 -5.49 8.59
C ASN A 80 -10.75 -5.50 7.12
N ARG A 81 -10.21 -4.62 6.27
CA ARG A 81 -10.45 -4.59 4.82
C ARG A 81 -9.20 -5.00 4.07
N GLU A 82 -9.40 -5.78 3.02
CA GLU A 82 -8.33 -6.15 2.09
C GLU A 82 -8.28 -5.15 0.95
N TYR A 83 -7.06 -4.79 0.58
CA TYR A 83 -6.74 -3.94 -0.56
C TYR A 83 -5.66 -4.60 -1.41
N ILE A 84 -5.72 -4.42 -2.72
CA ILE A 84 -4.71 -4.91 -3.65
C ILE A 84 -3.80 -3.76 -4.06
N VAL A 85 -2.48 -3.95 -3.92
CA VAL A 85 -1.48 -3.00 -4.41
C VAL A 85 -1.58 -2.90 -5.93
N ALA A 86 -1.98 -1.73 -6.41
CA ALA A 86 -2.13 -1.43 -7.83
C ALA A 86 -0.86 -0.81 -8.42
N ALA A 87 -0.18 0.06 -7.66
CA ALA A 87 1.07 0.69 -8.06
C ALA A 87 1.86 1.19 -6.85
N VAL A 88 3.16 1.35 -7.00
CA VAL A 88 4.03 1.98 -6.01
C VAL A 88 4.88 3.06 -6.65
N SER A 89 4.92 4.23 -6.01
CA SER A 89 5.78 5.35 -6.41
C SER A 89 6.87 5.58 -5.37
N THR A 90 8.11 5.67 -5.83
CA THR A 90 9.29 5.88 -4.99
C THR A 90 9.69 7.35 -5.01
N PHE A 91 9.76 7.98 -3.83
CA PHE A 91 10.10 9.40 -3.70
C PHE A 91 11.44 9.58 -2.99
N TYR A 92 12.28 10.44 -3.56
CA TYR A 92 13.60 10.79 -3.04
C TYR A 92 13.58 12.17 -2.37
N ALA A 93 14.49 12.40 -1.42
CA ALA A 93 14.75 13.73 -0.89
C ALA A 93 15.84 14.45 -1.72
N ALA A 94 16.51 15.46 -1.17
CA ALA A 94 17.70 16.08 -1.77
C ALA A 94 18.94 15.15 -1.79
N SER A 95 18.75 13.84 -1.65
CA SER A 95 19.79 12.81 -1.61
C SER A 95 19.33 11.61 -2.44
N PRO A 96 20.24 10.75 -2.93
CA PRO A 96 19.89 9.56 -3.70
C PRO A 96 19.18 8.49 -2.86
N GLN A 97 18.99 8.72 -1.56
CA GLN A 97 18.28 7.82 -0.68
C GLN A 97 16.76 8.02 -0.82
N VAL A 98 16.04 6.90 -0.96
CA VAL A 98 14.57 6.89 -0.89
C VAL A 98 14.13 7.52 0.42
N HIS A 99 13.17 8.43 0.35
CA HIS A 99 12.59 9.11 1.50
C HIS A 99 11.32 8.40 1.96
N HIS A 100 10.44 8.04 1.02
CA HIS A 100 9.24 7.25 1.29
C HIS A 100 8.72 6.61 0.00
N TRP A 101 7.82 5.65 0.17
CA TRP A 101 6.99 5.09 -0.89
C TRP A 101 5.55 5.57 -0.73
N GLU A 102 4.89 5.84 -1.84
CA GLU A 102 3.44 5.96 -1.93
C GLU A 102 2.88 4.70 -2.61
N VAL A 103 2.08 3.94 -1.88
CA VAL A 103 1.45 2.71 -2.34
C VAL A 103 0.00 3.02 -2.65
N TYR A 104 -0.40 2.76 -3.89
CA TYR A 104 -1.75 2.96 -4.37
C TYR A 104 -2.45 1.60 -4.37
N CYS A 105 -3.53 1.49 -3.62
CA CYS A 105 -4.30 0.26 -3.49
C CYS A 105 -5.74 0.46 -3.94
N LYS A 106 -6.38 -0.62 -4.38
CA LYS A 106 -7.79 -0.71 -4.77
C LYS A 106 -8.52 -1.80 -3.99
#